data_AF-A0A3E2CM60-F1
#
_entry.id   AF-A0A3E2CM60-F1
#
_cell.length_a   1.000
_cell.length_b   1.000
_cell.length_c   1.000
_cell.angle_alpha   90.00
_cell.angle_beta   90.00
_cell.angle_gamma   90.00
#
_symmetry.space_group_name_H-M   'P 1'
#
loop_
_entity.id
_entity.type
_entity.pdbx_description
1 polymer ?
#
loop_
_entity_poly.entity_id
_entity_poly.type
_entity_poly.pdbx_seq_one_letter_code
_entity_poly.pdbx_strand_id
1 'polypeptide(L)' 'YFVTTRVPQPWQDATNDSLRKFAATHHNVGIIDWHGLSNGHSEYLTDDGVHLTPIGGPQYAKMIRLAVCGG' A
#
# COMPACT_ATOMS: atom_id res chain seq x y z
N TYR A 1 -3.41 -4.89 -10.67
CA TYR A 1 -3.49 -4.05 -9.46
C TYR A 1 -2.16 -3.36 -9.24
N PHE A 2 -2.17 -2.14 -8.68
CA PHE A 2 -0.99 -1.52 -8.08
C PHE A 2 -1.14 -1.44 -6.57
N VAL A 3 -0.03 -1.49 -5.84
CA VAL A 3 0.02 -1.27 -4.40
C VAL A 3 0.60 0.12 -4.15
N THR A 4 -0.08 0.95 -3.36
CA THR A 4 0.47 2.27 -2.97
C THR A 4 1.69 2.09 -2.06
N THR A 5 2.69 2.96 -2.19
CA THR A 5 3.92 2.91 -1.40
C THR A 5 3.76 3.62 -0.06
N ARG A 6 4.49 3.15 0.95
CA ARG A 6 4.67 3.79 2.26
C ARG A 6 6.16 3.81 2.57
N VAL A 7 6.77 4.99 2.50
CA VAL A 7 8.22 5.21 2.56
C VAL A 7 8.47 6.70 2.90
N PRO A 8 9.40 7.05 3.80
CA PRO A 8 9.67 8.44 4.16
C PRO A 8 10.55 9.13 3.11
N GLN A 9 10.07 9.19 1.86
CA GLN A 9 10.78 9.77 0.73
C GLN A 9 9.91 10.81 0.03
N PRO A 10 10.51 11.92 -0.47
CA PRO A 10 9.76 13.05 -1.02
C PRO A 10 8.92 12.69 -2.26
N TRP A 11 9.24 11.58 -2.93
CA TRP A 11 8.54 11.12 -4.12
C TRP A 11 7.32 10.23 -3.82
N GLN A 12 7.10 9.79 -2.57
CA GLN A 12 6.03 8.84 -2.21
C GLN A 12 4.66 9.29 -2.73
N ASP A 13 4.27 10.52 -2.41
CA ASP A 13 2.92 11.02 -2.73
C ASP A 13 2.73 11.20 -4.23
N ALA A 14 3.74 11.73 -4.93
CA ALA A 14 3.71 11.86 -6.38
C ALA A 14 3.62 10.49 -7.09
N THR A 15 4.32 9.48 -6.58
CA THR A 15 4.20 8.09 -7.07
C THR A 15 2.80 7.55 -6.82
N ASN A 16 2.28 7.65 -5.59
CA ASN A 16 0.94 7.16 -5.23
C ASN A 16 -0.16 7.82 -6.04
N ASP A 17 -0.08 9.14 -6.26
CA ASP A 17 -1.00 9.88 -7.11
C ASP A 17 -0.96 9.38 -8.56
N SER A 18 0.23 9.09 -9.08
CA SER A 18 0.40 8.57 -10.44
C SER A 18 -0.23 7.19 -10.59
N LEU A 19 -0.03 6.30 -9.61
CA LEU A 19 -0.66 4.98 -9.57
C LEU A 19 -2.20 5.09 -9.55
N ARG A 20 -2.74 5.95 -8.68
CA ARG A 20 -4.19 6.17 -8.57
C ARG A 20 -4.80 6.76 -9.83
N LYS A 21 -4.15 7.78 -10.43
CA LYS A 21 -4.60 8.40 -11.68
C LYS A 21 -4.64 7.38 -12.83
N PHE A 22 -3.64 6.51 -12.93
CA PHE A 22 -3.61 5.47 -13.94
C PHE A 22 -4.74 4.46 -13.74
N ALA A 23 -4.93 3.97 -12.51
CA ALA A 23 -6.00 3.03 -12.19
C ALA A 23 -7.41 3.62 -12.46
N ALA A 24 -7.59 4.92 -12.20
CA ALA A 24 -8.86 5.61 -12.45
C ALA A 24 -9.25 5.65 -13.94
N THR A 25 -8.29 5.56 -14.86
CA THR A 25 -8.52 5.60 -16.32
C THR A 25 -8.45 4.22 -16.98
N HIS A 26 -8.12 3.16 -16.24
CA HIS A 26 -7.96 1.80 -16.78
C HIS A 26 -8.79 0.80 -15.97
N HIS A 27 -9.96 0.40 -16.50
CA HIS A 27 -10.94 -0.43 -15.78
C HIS A 27 -10.41 -1.80 -15.34
N ASN A 28 -9.34 -2.29 -15.95
CA ASN A 28 -8.68 -3.55 -15.61
C ASN A 28 -7.55 -3.40 -14.57
N VAL A 29 -7.36 -2.20 -14.01
CA VAL A 29 -6.31 -1.89 -13.03
C VAL A 29 -6.94 -1.38 -11.72
N GLY A 30 -6.88 -2.19 -10.67
CA GLY A 30 -7.29 -1.77 -9.32
C GLY A 30 -6.13 -1.21 -8.47
N ILE A 31 -6.48 -0.57 -7.36
CA ILE A 31 -5.54 -0.12 -6.31
C ILE A 31 -5.69 -0.97 -5.05
N ILE A 32 -4.56 -1.39 -4.49
CA ILE A 32 -4.44 -1.97 -3.16
C ILE A 32 -3.77 -0.92 -2.27
N ASP A 33 -4.51 -0.37 -1.31
CA ASP A 33 -4.09 0.86 -0.63
C ASP A 33 -3.27 0.61 0.65
N TRP A 34 -2.03 0.16 0.49
CA TRP A 34 -1.12 0.00 1.62
C TRP A 34 -0.79 1.32 2.33
N HIS A 35 -0.63 2.40 1.59
CA HIS A 35 -0.37 3.73 2.16
C HIS A 35 -1.47 4.16 3.14
N GLY A 36 -2.73 3.98 2.74
CA GLY A 36 -3.89 4.26 3.60
C GLY A 36 -4.01 3.27 4.76
N LEU A 37 -3.88 1.96 4.49
CA LEU A 37 -4.04 0.92 5.50
C LEU A 37 -2.97 0.96 6.60
N SER A 38 -1.73 1.31 6.26
CA SER A 38 -0.62 1.45 7.22
C SER A 38 -0.64 2.79 7.97
N ASN A 39 -1.48 3.74 7.57
CA ASN A 39 -1.51 5.05 8.22
C ASN A 39 -2.03 4.95 9.66
N GLY A 40 -1.29 5.52 10.61
CA GLY A 40 -1.60 5.40 12.04
C GLY A 40 -1.16 4.08 12.69
N HIS A 41 -0.54 3.18 11.93
CA HIS A 41 -0.05 1.89 12.42
C HIS A 41 1.49 1.84 12.37
N SER A 42 2.14 2.61 13.23
CA SER A 42 3.62 2.61 13.29
C SER A 42 4.18 1.23 13.65
N GLU A 43 3.42 0.38 14.34
CA GLU A 43 3.78 -0.99 14.66
C GLU A 43 3.90 -1.92 13.43
N TYR A 44 3.41 -1.51 12.25
CA TYR A 44 3.53 -2.31 11.03
C TYR A 44 4.88 -2.18 10.34
N LEU A 45 5.62 -1.10 10.61
CA LEU A 45 6.88 -0.79 9.96
C LEU A 45 8.00 -0.73 11.01
N THR A 46 9.20 -1.10 10.61
CA THR A 46 10.39 -0.83 11.43
C THR A 46 10.63 0.67 11.53
N ASP A 47 11.55 1.07 12.39
CA ASP A 47 11.85 2.48 12.68
C ASP A 47 12.30 3.29 11.45
N ASP A 48 12.69 2.62 10.36
CA ASP A 48 13.00 3.27 9.09
C ASP A 48 11.77 3.68 8.27
N GLY A 49 10.57 3.28 8.69
CA GLY A 49 9.31 3.57 8.00
C GLY A 49 9.14 2.82 6.67
N VAL A 50 9.88 1.72 6.43
CA VAL A 50 9.87 0.97 5.16
C VAL A 50 9.68 -0.53 5.36
N HIS A 51 10.49 -1.19 6.19
CA HIS A 51 10.45 -2.66 6.29
C HIS A 51 9.30 -3.11 7.19
N LEU A 52 8.65 -4.22 6.82
CA LEU A 52 7.55 -4.78 7.60
C LEU A 52 8.07 -5.44 8.88
N THR A 53 7.39 -5.19 9.99
CA THR A 53 7.59 -5.93 11.23
C THR A 53 6.88 -7.29 11.18
N PRO A 54 7.11 -8.19 12.15
CA PRO A 54 6.29 -9.39 12.32
C PRO A 54 4.79 -9.11 12.53
N ILE A 55 4.42 -7.90 12.96
CA ILE A 55 3.02 -7.46 13.09
C ILE A 55 2.49 -6.96 11.73
N GLY A 56 3.27 -6.17 11.00
CA GLY A 56 2.87 -5.58 9.72
C GLY A 56 2.82 -6.59 8.56
N GLY A 57 3.74 -7.55 8.53
CA GLY A 57 3.82 -8.59 7.49
C GLY A 57 2.49 -9.31 7.24
N PRO A 58 1.84 -9.87 8.27
CA PRO A 58 0.52 -10.49 8.14
C PRO A 58 -0.57 -9.53 7.64
N GLN A 59 -0.55 -8.25 8.02
CA GLN A 59 -1.55 -7.26 7.57
C GLN A 59 -1.37 -6.91 6.10
N TYR A 60 -0.13 -6.72 5.65
CA TYR A 60 0.21 -6.51 4.25
C TYR A 60 -0.25 -7.69 3.39
N ALA A 61 0.06 -8.93 3.82
CA ALA A 61 -0.35 -10.15 3.12
C ALA A 61 -1.88 -10.31 3.08
N LYS A 62 -2.56 -10.05 4.22
CA LYS A 62 -4.04 -10.10 4.31
C LYS A 62 -4.68 -9.11 3.35
N MET A 63 -4.18 -7.88 3.29
CA MET A 63 -4.67 -6.84 2.38
C MET A 63 -4.58 -7.28 0.91
N ILE A 64 -3.44 -7.84 0.49
CA ILE A 64 -3.26 -8.35 -0.88
C ILE A 64 -4.22 -9.52 -1.14
N ARG A 65 -4.33 -10.47 -0.20
CA ARG A 65 -5.23 -11.62 -0.34
C ARG A 65 -6.67 -11.19 -0.55
N LEU A 66 -7.17 -10.25 0.26
CA LEU A 66 -8.54 -9.74 0.14
C LEU A 66 -8.77 -9.03 -1.19
N ALA A 67 -7.78 -8.27 -1.69
CA ALA A 67 -7.90 -7.58 -2.96
C ALA A 67 -7.94 -8.52 -4.18
N VAL A 68 -7.25 -9.66 -4.13
CA VAL A 68 -7.09 -10.58 -5.28
C VAL A 68 -8.09 -11.74 -5.25
N CYS A 69 -8.45 -12.26 -4.07
CA CYS A 69 -9.30 -13.44 -3.94
C CYS A 69 -10.78 -13.13 -3.74
N GLY A 70 -11.18 -11.86 -3.81
CA GLY A 70 -12.53 -11.40 -3.54
C GLY A 70 -12.75 -11.09 -2.05
N GLY A 71 -13.27 -9.88 -1.79
CA GLY A 71 -13.95 -9.54 -0.54
C GLY A 71 -15.42 -9.96 -0.60
#